data_AF-A0A6G3X6V9-F1
#
_entry.id   AF-A0A6G3X6V9-F1
#
_cell.length_a   1.000
_cell.length_b   1.000
_cell.length_c   1.000
_cell.angle_alpha   90.00
_cell.angle_beta   90.00
_cell.angle_gamma   90.00
#
_symmetry.space_group_name_H-M   'P 1'
#
loop_
_entity.id
_entity.type
_entity.pdbx_description
1 polymer ?
#
loop_
_entity_poly.entity_id
_entity_poly.type
_entity_poly.pdbx_seq_one_letter_code
_entity_poly.pdbx_strand_id
1 'polypeptide(L)'
;VRVLNNSGSGTTAGVVAGIDWVTANAVKPAVANMSLGGGADSVLDAAVRRSVASGVTYAVAAGNESTDASTKSPARVAEAITVGSTTNTDARSSFSNYGSIVDIFAPGSSITSSWHTSDSATNTISGTSMASPHVAGAAALYLA
;
A
#
# COMPACT_ATOMS: atom_id res chain seq x y z
N VAL A 1 9.45 1.92 -8.91
CA VAL A 1 9.75 0.55 -9.40
C VAL A 1 8.49 -0.06 -10.00
N ARG A 2 8.54 -0.63 -11.21
CA ARG A 2 7.37 -1.24 -11.85
C ARG A 2 7.30 -2.74 -11.52
N VAL A 3 6.26 -3.15 -10.80
CA VAL A 3 6.04 -4.55 -10.40
C VAL A 3 4.71 -5.14 -10.93
N LEU A 4 3.87 -4.31 -11.55
CA LEU A 4 2.60 -4.70 -12.15
C LEU A 4 2.59 -4.43 -13.66
N ASN A 5 1.90 -5.29 -14.41
CA ASN A 5 1.65 -5.15 -15.85
C ASN A 5 0.53 -4.14 -16.14
N ASN A 6 0.18 -3.95 -17.42
CA ASN A 6 -0.84 -2.97 -17.84
C ASN A 6 -2.26 -3.32 -17.35
N SER A 7 -2.50 -4.56 -16.90
CA SER A 7 -3.76 -5.01 -16.31
C SER A 7 -3.78 -4.89 -14.79
N GLY A 8 -2.78 -4.23 -14.19
CA GLY A 8 -2.67 -4.09 -12.74
C GLY A 8 -2.29 -5.38 -12.01
N SER A 9 -1.77 -6.39 -12.71
CA SER A 9 -1.42 -7.70 -12.15
C SER A 9 0.09 -7.92 -12.12
N GLY A 10 0.57 -8.70 -11.16
CA GLY A 10 1.99 -9.06 -11.02
C GLY A 10 2.16 -10.40 -10.31
N THR A 11 3.34 -11.00 -10.43
CA THR A 11 3.70 -12.23 -9.70
C THR A 11 4.37 -11.88 -8.38
N THR A 12 4.23 -12.74 -7.36
CA THR A 12 4.99 -12.59 -6.10
C THR A 12 6.48 -12.38 -6.37
N ALA A 13 7.07 -13.19 -7.26
CA ALA A 13 8.49 -13.08 -7.62
C ALA A 13 8.85 -11.69 -8.19
N GLY A 14 8.01 -11.12 -9.05
CA GLY A 14 8.23 -9.78 -9.61
C GLY A 14 8.10 -8.67 -8.56
N VAL A 15 7.15 -8.80 -7.63
CA VAL A 15 6.98 -7.86 -6.53
C VAL A 15 8.17 -7.93 -5.56
N VAL A 16 8.60 -9.13 -5.20
CA VAL A 16 9.77 -9.37 -4.33
C VAL A 16 11.03 -8.80 -4.96
N ALA A 17 11.29 -9.06 -6.25
CA ALA A 17 12.44 -8.48 -6.94
C ALA A 17 12.41 -6.94 -6.94
N GLY A 18 11.23 -6.34 -7.05
CA GLY A 18 11.07 -4.89 -6.92
C GLY A 18 11.36 -4.36 -5.51
N ILE A 19 10.92 -5.09 -4.47
CA ILE A 19 11.22 -4.76 -3.07
C ILE A 19 12.72 -4.88 -2.79
N ASP A 20 13.37 -5.95 -3.26
CA ASP A 20 14.81 -6.16 -3.09
C ASP A 20 15.61 -5.05 -3.80
N TRP A 21 15.16 -4.60 -4.97
CA TRP A 21 15.77 -3.45 -5.64
C TRP A 21 15.66 -2.17 -4.79
N VAL A 22 14.48 -1.88 -4.20
CA VAL A 22 14.31 -0.74 -3.29
C VAL A 22 15.23 -0.88 -2.08
N THR A 23 15.26 -2.06 -1.46
CA THR A 23 16.10 -2.36 -0.29
C THR A 23 17.57 -2.05 -0.56
N ALA A 24 18.08 -2.41 -1.75
CA ALA A 24 19.47 -2.20 -2.13
C ALA A 24 19.80 -0.77 -2.57
N ASN A 25 18.82 0.02 -3.03
CA ASN A 25 19.07 1.29 -3.72
C ASN A 25 18.41 2.52 -3.08
N ALA A 26 17.62 2.35 -2.02
CA ALA A 26 16.95 3.48 -1.37
C ALA A 26 17.95 4.46 -0.75
N VAL A 27 17.82 5.74 -1.10
CA VAL A 27 18.46 6.85 -0.37
C VAL A 27 17.56 7.20 0.81
N LYS A 28 18.13 7.23 2.02
CA LYS A 28 17.37 7.43 3.27
C LYS A 28 17.37 8.90 3.71
N PRO A 29 16.31 9.38 4.38
CA PRO A 29 15.10 8.65 4.77
C PRO A 29 14.24 8.25 3.55
N ALA A 30 13.59 7.09 3.62
CA ALA A 30 12.82 6.53 2.50
C ALA A 30 11.47 5.99 2.97
N VAL A 31 10.44 6.24 2.17
CA VAL A 31 9.09 5.68 2.36
C VAL A 31 8.69 4.93 1.08
N ALA A 32 8.21 3.70 1.24
CA ALA A 32 7.62 2.90 0.18
C ALA A 32 6.09 2.84 0.36
N ASN A 33 5.36 3.25 -0.67
CA ASN A 33 3.94 2.99 -0.77
C ASN A 33 3.70 1.69 -1.56
N MET A 34 2.96 0.75 -0.96
CA MET A 34 2.60 -0.51 -1.61
C MET A 34 1.08 -0.64 -1.73
N SER A 35 0.52 0.10 -2.69
CA SER A 35 -0.90 0.09 -3.09
C SER A 35 -1.30 -1.18 -3.87
N LEU A 36 -0.84 -2.34 -3.42
CA LEU A 36 -1.12 -3.65 -3.98
C LEU A 36 -1.32 -4.66 -2.85
N GLY A 37 -1.88 -5.81 -3.18
CA GLY A 37 -2.04 -6.90 -2.24
C GLY A 37 -2.60 -8.15 -2.90
N GLY A 38 -2.67 -9.22 -2.13
CA GLY A 38 -3.24 -10.49 -2.55
C GLY A 38 -3.53 -11.37 -1.35
N GLY A 39 -3.70 -12.67 -1.62
CA GLY A 39 -3.78 -13.66 -0.56
C GLY A 39 -2.49 -13.72 0.27
N ALA A 40 -2.58 -14.48 1.35
CA ALA A 40 -1.46 -14.80 2.21
C ALA A 40 -0.22 -15.31 1.44
N ASP A 41 0.89 -14.58 1.54
CA ASP A 41 2.18 -14.97 0.92
C ASP A 41 3.38 -14.66 1.84
N SER A 42 3.99 -15.70 2.40
CA SER A 42 5.10 -15.55 3.36
C SER A 42 6.40 -15.06 2.71
N VAL A 43 6.59 -15.29 1.41
CA VAL A 43 7.76 -14.81 0.67
C VAL A 43 7.66 -13.30 0.47
N LEU A 44 6.48 -12.81 0.09
CA LEU A 44 6.20 -11.37 0.02
C LEU A 44 6.39 -10.69 1.37
N ASP A 45 5.85 -11.27 2.44
CA ASP A 45 5.98 -10.69 3.78
C ASP A 45 7.44 -10.59 4.21
N ALA A 46 8.22 -11.65 3.99
CA ALA A 46 9.64 -11.67 4.34
C ALA A 46 10.43 -10.60 3.58
N ALA A 47 10.06 -10.32 2.32
CA ALA A 47 10.67 -9.24 1.55
C ALA A 47 10.36 -7.86 2.12
N VAL A 48 9.10 -7.59 2.47
CA VAL A 48 8.71 -6.33 3.12
C VAL A 48 9.43 -6.17 4.46
N ARG A 49 9.43 -7.20 5.32
CA ARG A 49 10.14 -7.16 6.62
C ARG A 49 11.62 -6.83 6.48
N ARG A 50 12.30 -7.45 5.51
CA ARG A 50 13.72 -7.17 5.23
C ARG A 50 13.94 -5.73 4.80
N SER A 51 13.07 -5.22 3.92
CA SER A 51 13.16 -3.83 3.46
C SER A 51 12.91 -2.84 4.59
N VAL A 52 11.93 -3.12 5.47
CA VAL A 52 11.69 -2.31 6.68
C VAL A 52 12.90 -2.36 7.62
N ALA A 53 13.44 -3.54 7.90
CA ALA A 53 14.66 -3.70 8.71
C ALA A 53 15.87 -2.98 8.09
N SER A 54 15.88 -2.77 6.76
CA SER A 54 16.91 -1.97 6.11
C SER A 54 16.75 -0.46 6.37
N GLY A 55 15.65 0.01 6.95
CA GLY A 55 15.38 1.42 7.27
C GLY A 55 14.44 2.14 6.30
N VAL A 56 13.67 1.41 5.50
CA VAL A 56 12.61 1.97 4.63
C VAL A 56 11.27 1.86 5.35
N THR A 57 10.54 2.96 5.49
CA THR A 57 9.18 2.94 6.07
C THR A 57 8.18 2.44 5.02
N TYR A 58 7.29 1.52 5.37
CA TYR A 58 6.28 1.00 4.43
C TYR A 58 4.87 1.42 4.85
N ALA A 59 4.12 2.00 3.91
CA ALA A 59 2.67 2.08 3.97
C ALA A 59 2.07 1.07 2.98
N VAL A 60 1.19 0.20 3.47
CA VAL A 60 0.61 -0.89 2.68
C VAL A 60 -0.92 -0.86 2.72
N ALA A 61 -1.55 -1.22 1.60
CA ALA A 61 -2.99 -1.29 1.50
C ALA A 61 -3.57 -2.49 2.29
N ALA A 62 -4.63 -2.27 3.08
CA ALA A 62 -5.30 -3.36 3.80
C ALA A 62 -6.03 -4.37 2.88
N GLY A 63 -6.44 -3.94 1.68
CA GLY A 63 -7.18 -4.73 0.68
C GLY A 63 -8.66 -4.36 0.60
N ASN A 64 -9.35 -4.81 -0.46
CA ASN A 64 -10.66 -4.26 -0.88
C ASN A 64 -11.78 -5.31 -0.90
N GLU A 65 -11.72 -6.34 -0.05
CA GLU A 65 -12.64 -7.47 -0.08
C GLU A 65 -13.64 -7.50 1.08
N SER A 66 -13.62 -6.50 1.98
CA SER A 66 -14.38 -6.49 3.24
C SER A 66 -14.16 -7.78 4.06
N THR A 67 -12.90 -8.15 4.21
CA THR A 67 -12.43 -9.33 4.97
C THR A 67 -11.42 -8.92 6.03
N ASP A 68 -11.03 -9.86 6.89
CA ASP A 68 -9.94 -9.65 7.84
C ASP A 68 -8.59 -9.49 7.09
N ALA A 69 -7.93 -8.34 7.29
CA ALA A 69 -6.68 -7.99 6.64
C ALA A 69 -5.53 -8.95 7.01
N SER A 70 -5.61 -9.67 8.13
CA SER A 70 -4.61 -10.68 8.54
C SER A 70 -4.47 -11.84 7.53
N THR A 71 -5.48 -12.01 6.67
CA THR A 71 -5.48 -13.01 5.60
C THR A 71 -4.78 -12.52 4.32
N LYS A 72 -4.30 -11.27 4.29
CA LYS A 72 -3.74 -10.62 3.10
C LYS A 72 -2.26 -10.29 3.27
N SER A 73 -1.51 -10.42 2.18
CA SER A 73 -0.13 -9.93 2.10
C SER A 73 -0.04 -8.79 1.10
N PRO A 74 0.72 -7.72 1.39
CA PRO A 74 1.59 -7.52 2.57
C PRO A 74 0.86 -7.05 3.85
N ALA A 75 -0.46 -6.88 3.84
CA ALA A 75 -1.19 -6.22 4.93
C ALA A 75 -0.90 -6.84 6.32
N ARG A 76 -0.64 -8.14 6.42
CA ARG A 76 -0.31 -8.79 7.69
C ARG A 76 1.14 -8.61 8.18
N VAL A 77 1.96 -7.81 7.51
CA VAL A 77 3.32 -7.51 7.94
C VAL A 77 3.26 -6.47 9.05
N ALA A 78 3.42 -6.91 10.30
CA ALA A 78 3.30 -6.06 11.49
C ALA A 78 4.30 -4.90 11.55
N GLU A 79 5.43 -5.00 10.84
CA GLU A 79 6.44 -3.96 10.76
C GLU A 79 6.08 -2.84 9.75
N ALA A 80 5.07 -3.06 8.90
CA ALA A 80 4.56 -2.06 7.97
C ALA A 80 3.32 -1.36 8.53
N ILE A 81 3.01 -0.16 8.03
CA ILE A 81 1.80 0.57 8.39
C ILE A 81 0.67 0.12 7.45
N THR A 82 -0.28 -0.63 7.98
CA THR A 82 -1.43 -1.18 7.24
C THR A 82 -2.57 -0.19 7.24
N VAL A 83 -2.97 0.23 6.03
CA VAL A 83 -3.88 1.35 5.82
C VAL A 83 -5.23 0.89 5.31
N GLY A 84 -6.24 1.06 6.15
CA GLY A 84 -7.65 0.93 5.79
C GLY A 84 -8.20 2.18 5.09
N SER A 85 -9.36 2.05 4.45
CA SER A 85 -10.01 3.14 3.71
C SER A 85 -11.27 3.65 4.41
N THR A 86 -11.43 4.97 4.47
CA THR A 86 -12.65 5.66 4.91
C THR A 86 -13.30 6.47 3.80
N THR A 87 -14.59 6.74 3.99
CA THR A 87 -15.38 7.70 3.21
C THR A 87 -15.20 9.12 3.75
N ASN A 88 -15.81 10.10 3.07
CA ASN A 88 -15.86 11.50 3.52
C ASN A 88 -16.70 11.73 4.79
N THR A 89 -17.34 10.70 5.35
CA THR A 89 -18.10 10.76 6.60
C THR A 89 -17.38 10.03 7.73
N ASP A 90 -16.08 9.74 7.57
CA ASP A 90 -15.25 8.92 8.47
C ASP A 90 -15.76 7.49 8.70
N ALA A 91 -16.73 7.04 7.92
CA ALA A 91 -17.15 5.66 7.92
C ALA A 91 -16.11 4.81 7.19
N ARG A 92 -15.82 3.59 7.68
CA ARG A 92 -15.02 2.63 6.91
C ARG A 92 -15.68 2.42 5.55
N SER A 93 -14.91 2.57 4.48
CA SER A 93 -15.35 2.25 3.12
C SER A 93 -15.84 0.81 3.07
N SER A 94 -17.01 0.55 2.49
CA SER A 94 -17.67 -0.76 2.55
C SER A 94 -16.79 -1.92 2.03
N PHE A 95 -15.88 -1.63 1.11
CA PHE A 95 -14.91 -2.57 0.55
C PHE A 95 -13.65 -2.78 1.41
N SER A 96 -13.29 -1.84 2.30
CA SER A 96 -11.99 -1.89 3.00
C SER A 96 -11.90 -3.16 3.85
N ASN A 97 -10.79 -3.88 3.79
CA ASN A 97 -10.53 -4.91 4.80
C ASN A 97 -10.41 -4.27 6.20
N TYR A 98 -10.61 -5.09 7.22
CA TYR A 98 -10.70 -4.71 8.63
C TYR A 98 -9.90 -5.69 9.52
N GLY A 99 -9.94 -5.49 10.84
CA GLY A 99 -9.28 -6.37 11.81
C GLY A 99 -8.26 -5.61 12.64
N SER A 100 -7.76 -6.26 13.69
CA SER A 100 -6.84 -5.65 14.67
C SER A 100 -5.47 -5.31 14.11
N ILE A 101 -5.15 -5.78 12.90
CA ILE A 101 -3.88 -5.52 12.23
C ILE A 101 -3.90 -4.26 11.34
N VAL A 102 -5.06 -3.60 11.20
CA VAL A 102 -5.14 -2.31 10.50
C VAL A 102 -4.68 -1.24 11.48
N ASP A 103 -3.54 -0.61 11.20
CA ASP A 103 -2.94 0.40 12.08
C ASP A 103 -3.68 1.73 12.02
N ILE A 104 -4.11 2.13 10.82
CA ILE A 104 -4.74 3.43 10.60
C ILE A 104 -5.70 3.39 9.40
N PHE A 105 -6.69 4.28 9.43
CA PHE A 105 -7.56 4.56 8.30
C PHE A 105 -7.21 5.90 7.67
N ALA A 106 -7.32 5.99 6.34
CA ALA A 106 -7.15 7.23 5.60
C ALA A 106 -8.21 7.35 4.49
N PRO A 107 -8.45 8.57 3.95
CA PRO A 107 -9.39 8.78 2.86
C PRO A 107 -9.07 7.88 1.66
N GLY A 108 -10.02 7.02 1.30
CA GLY A 108 -9.84 6.08 0.19
C GLY A 108 -11.09 5.82 -0.63
N SER A 109 -12.20 6.52 -0.37
CA SER A 109 -13.37 6.52 -1.25
C SER A 109 -13.47 7.85 -2.00
N SER A 110 -13.74 7.78 -3.30
CA SER A 110 -13.93 8.93 -4.19
C SER A 110 -12.74 9.91 -4.15
N ILE A 111 -11.53 9.37 -4.26
CA ILE A 111 -10.30 10.14 -4.26
C ILE A 111 -9.94 10.54 -5.69
N THR A 112 -9.88 11.84 -5.95
CA THR A 112 -9.42 12.40 -7.23
C THR A 112 -7.90 12.46 -7.27
N SER A 113 -7.31 11.94 -8.34
CA SER A 113 -5.87 11.97 -8.57
C SER A 113 -5.56 12.19 -10.06
N SER A 114 -4.29 12.44 -10.38
CA SER A 114 -3.78 12.42 -11.75
C SER A 114 -4.03 11.07 -12.44
N TRP A 115 -4.18 11.11 -13.76
CA TRP A 115 -4.48 9.94 -14.58
C TRP A 115 -3.63 9.87 -15.84
N HIS A 116 -3.38 8.66 -16.33
CA HIS A 116 -2.38 8.38 -17.37
C HIS A 116 -2.82 8.75 -18.80
N THR A 117 -4.04 9.20 -19.01
CA THR A 117 -4.59 9.44 -20.36
C THR A 117 -4.19 10.78 -20.97
N SER A 118 -3.68 11.72 -20.17
CA SER A 118 -3.02 12.96 -20.62
C SER A 118 -2.29 13.64 -19.44
N ASP A 119 -1.44 14.63 -19.73
CA ASP A 119 -0.68 15.38 -18.71
C ASP A 119 -1.56 16.19 -17.74
N SER A 120 -2.82 16.42 -18.08
CA SER A 120 -3.81 17.13 -17.26
C SER A 120 -4.98 16.26 -16.82
N ALA A 121 -4.99 14.98 -17.19
CA ALA A 121 -6.09 14.09 -16.89
C ALA A 121 -6.17 13.82 -15.39
N THR A 122 -7.41 13.76 -14.90
CA THR A 122 -7.71 13.32 -13.54
C THR A 122 -8.72 12.19 -13.59
N ASN A 123 -8.75 11.39 -12.53
CA ASN A 123 -9.75 10.36 -12.34
C ASN A 123 -10.07 10.24 -10.85
N THR A 124 -11.33 9.92 -10.55
CA THR A 124 -11.81 9.74 -9.18
C THR A 124 -12.11 8.26 -8.97
N ILE A 125 -11.31 7.62 -8.13
CA ILE A 125 -11.44 6.18 -7.85
C ILE A 125 -11.40 5.89 -6.35
N SER A 126 -11.75 4.66 -5.99
CA SER A 126 -11.84 4.20 -4.61
C SER A 126 -11.00 2.95 -4.41
N GLY A 127 -10.39 2.83 -3.23
CA GLY A 127 -9.64 1.66 -2.80
C GLY A 127 -8.74 1.96 -1.60
N THR A 128 -8.34 0.94 -0.86
CA THR A 128 -7.22 1.05 0.10
C THR A 128 -5.91 1.42 -0.61
N SER A 129 -5.81 1.14 -1.91
CA SER A 129 -4.76 1.65 -2.79
C SER A 129 -4.73 3.19 -2.90
N MET A 130 -5.85 3.87 -2.64
CA MET A 130 -5.94 5.33 -2.56
C MET A 130 -5.73 5.86 -1.13
N ALA A 131 -6.05 5.06 -0.12
CA ALA A 131 -5.80 5.39 1.28
C ALA A 131 -4.31 5.32 1.64
N SER A 132 -3.63 4.22 1.27
CA SER A 132 -2.20 3.97 1.52
C SER A 132 -1.27 5.14 1.17
N PRO A 133 -1.36 5.77 -0.02
CA PRO A 133 -0.46 6.87 -0.38
C PRO A 133 -0.67 8.15 0.46
N HIS A 134 -1.84 8.38 1.07
CA HIS A 134 -2.01 9.49 2.02
C HIS A 134 -1.10 9.31 3.25
N VAL A 135 -1.06 8.09 3.80
CA VAL A 135 -0.21 7.74 4.95
C VAL A 135 1.26 7.75 4.55
N ALA A 136 1.60 7.24 3.35
CA ALA A 136 2.97 7.34 2.83
C ALA A 136 3.43 8.80 2.72
N GLY A 137 2.57 9.70 2.24
CA GLY A 137 2.85 11.13 2.18
C GLY A 137 3.05 11.76 3.56
N ALA A 138 2.19 11.44 4.53
CA ALA A 138 2.35 11.91 5.91
C ALA A 138 3.65 11.40 6.55
N ALA A 139 4.01 10.13 6.35
CA ALA A 139 5.28 9.57 6.81
C ALA A 139 6.48 10.26 6.16
N ALA A 140 6.41 10.56 4.86
CA ALA A 140 7.47 11.26 4.16
C ALA A 140 7.68 12.69 4.70
N LEU A 141 6.59 13.42 5.00
CA LEU A 141 6.66 14.73 5.64
C LEU A 141 7.23 14.65 7.07
N TYR A 142 6.88 13.61 7.83
CA TYR A 142 7.38 13.43 9.19
C TYR A 142 8.88 13.15 9.25
N LEU A 143 9.44 12.48 8.24
CA LEU A 143 10.86 12.12 8.15
C LEU A 143 11.74 13.22 7.53
N ALA A 144 11.15 14.31 7.03
CA ALA A 144 11.83 15.36 6.27
C ALA A 144 12.70 16.31 7.13
#